data_AF-A0A924EY51-F1
#
_entry.id   AF-A0A924EY51-F1
#
_cell.length_a   1.000
_cell.length_b   1.000
_cell.length_c   1.000
_cell.angle_alpha   90.00
_cell.angle_beta   90.00
_cell.angle_gamma   90.00
#
_symmetry.space_group_name_H-M   'P 1'
#
loop_
_entity.id
_entity.type
_entity.pdbx_description
1 polymer ?
#
loop_
_entity_poly.entity_id
_entity_poly.type
_entity_poly.pdbx_seq_one_letter_code
_entity_poly.pdbx_strand_id
1 'polypeptide(L)'
;MMTYSTRAWLVAALLLGASPGLMRAQESVRGRDAARARRDARREMLANPDSQRMPRAGGTGVDDRLRAENRLRTSLAQAVRRRLNLTDEQTARLVDVNRRFSEERTTVTREELRIRRDLRRSIAGGDTARSAATAQLLDDLLAVQRKRLDLQQKEQAALSEFLTPEQRARYIGMMEQLRRRIESRTDSARGRGRRLE
;
A
#
# COMPACT_ATOMS: atom_id res chain seq x y z
N MET A 1 26.54 -15.72 29.25
CA MET A 1 26.58 -14.43 28.52
C MET A 1 25.80 -14.60 27.22
N MET A 2 24.55 -14.17 27.19
CA MET A 2 23.69 -14.22 26.00
C MET A 2 23.88 -12.95 25.19
N THR A 3 24.45 -13.07 23.99
CA THR A 3 24.60 -11.98 23.03
C THR A 3 23.22 -11.68 22.40
N TYR A 4 22.62 -10.55 22.77
CA TYR A 4 21.41 -10.06 22.12
C TYR A 4 21.76 -9.54 20.72
N SER A 5 21.25 -10.22 19.69
CA SER A 5 21.37 -9.83 18.29
C SER A 5 20.53 -8.57 18.04
N THR A 6 21.15 -7.40 18.10
CA THR A 6 20.62 -6.12 17.65
C THR A 6 20.47 -6.13 16.13
N ARG A 7 19.29 -6.52 15.64
CA ARG A 7 18.87 -6.21 14.27
C ARG A 7 17.77 -5.14 14.33
N ALA A 8 18.24 -3.90 14.31
CA ALA A 8 17.46 -2.71 14.05
C ALA A 8 16.78 -2.84 12.67
N TRP A 9 15.46 -2.76 12.65
CA TRP A 9 14.68 -2.71 11.42
C TRP A 9 14.68 -1.28 10.87
N LEU A 10 15.63 -0.97 9.99
CA LEU A 10 15.56 0.16 9.06
C LEU A 10 15.02 -0.36 7.73
N VAL A 11 13.79 0.02 7.36
CA VAL A 11 13.31 -0.16 5.98
C VAL A 11 13.41 1.18 5.27
N ALA A 12 14.57 1.39 4.65
CA ALA A 12 14.78 2.41 3.64
C ALA A 12 14.28 1.85 2.29
N ALA A 13 13.14 2.33 1.81
CA ALA A 13 12.72 2.11 0.43
C ALA A 13 13.58 2.98 -0.49
N LEU A 14 14.56 2.37 -1.15
CA LEU A 14 15.41 2.99 -2.15
C LEU A 14 14.73 2.94 -3.52
N LEU A 15 14.75 4.11 -4.17
CA LEU A 15 14.28 4.41 -5.51
C LEU A 15 15.26 3.85 -6.56
N LEU A 16 14.75 3.30 -7.66
CA LEU A 16 15.46 3.30 -8.94
C LEU A 16 14.55 3.89 -10.03
N GLY A 17 14.95 5.08 -10.48
CA GLY A 17 14.53 5.66 -11.74
C GLY A 17 15.53 5.26 -12.83
N ALA A 18 15.02 4.82 -13.97
CA ALA A 18 15.76 4.81 -15.23
C ALA A 18 14.84 5.46 -16.27
N SER A 19 15.37 6.47 -16.97
CA SER A 19 14.73 7.22 -18.05
C SER A 19 14.80 6.43 -19.36
N PRO A 20 13.76 6.45 -20.21
CA PRO A 20 13.82 5.88 -21.56
C PRO A 20 14.35 6.92 -22.56
N GLY A 21 15.32 6.51 -23.37
CA GLY A 21 15.86 7.31 -24.47
C GLY A 21 15.91 6.50 -25.76
N LEU A 22 15.23 7.03 -26.78
CA LEU A 22 15.46 6.83 -28.22
C LEU A 22 15.28 5.43 -28.81
N MET A 23 14.13 5.19 -29.45
CA MET A 23 14.14 4.79 -30.86
C MET A 23 12.78 5.01 -31.52
N ARG A 24 12.75 5.96 -32.47
CA ARG A 24 11.67 6.18 -33.42
C ARG A 24 12.17 5.64 -34.75
N ALA A 25 11.50 4.64 -35.32
CA ALA A 25 11.29 4.48 -36.77
C ALA A 25 10.57 3.18 -37.08
N GLN A 26 9.76 3.22 -38.14
CA GLN A 26 9.00 2.15 -38.78
C GLN A 26 7.76 1.65 -38.05
N GLU A 27 6.60 2.18 -38.44
CA GLU A 27 5.40 1.36 -38.73
C GLU A 27 4.30 2.23 -39.36
N SER A 28 4.41 2.51 -40.67
CA SER A 28 3.42 3.33 -41.42
C SER A 28 2.68 2.56 -42.51
N VAL A 29 2.38 1.26 -42.29
CA VAL A 29 1.56 0.47 -43.25
C VAL A 29 0.39 -0.27 -42.60
N ARG A 30 0.38 -0.56 -41.29
CA ARG A 30 -0.72 -1.29 -40.61
C ARG A 30 -1.96 -0.45 -40.25
N GLY A 31 -1.90 0.87 -40.37
CA GLY A 31 -2.98 1.77 -39.90
C GLY A 31 -4.23 1.84 -40.79
N ARG A 32 -4.12 1.49 -42.08
CA ARG A 32 -5.23 1.66 -43.03
C ARG A 32 -6.25 0.52 -43.00
N ASP A 33 -5.79 -0.70 -42.71
CA ASP A 33 -6.68 -1.88 -42.62
C ASP A 33 -7.43 -1.93 -41.28
N ALA A 34 -6.78 -1.53 -40.20
CA ALA A 34 -7.42 -1.42 -38.88
C ALA A 34 -8.55 -0.37 -38.84
N ALA A 35 -8.44 0.69 -39.66
CA ALA A 35 -9.46 1.74 -39.73
C ALA A 35 -10.73 1.28 -40.48
N ARG A 36 -10.61 0.39 -41.47
CA ARG A 36 -11.75 -0.19 -42.19
C ARG A 36 -12.47 -1.24 -41.35
N ALA A 37 -11.72 -2.16 -40.73
CA ALA A 37 -12.28 -3.19 -39.84
C ALA A 37 -13.11 -2.61 -38.68
N ARG A 38 -12.68 -1.46 -38.11
CA ARG A 38 -13.43 -0.76 -37.04
C ARG A 38 -14.73 -0.12 -37.53
N ARG A 39 -14.80 0.31 -38.79
CA ARG A 39 -16.02 0.89 -39.38
C ARG A 39 -17.06 -0.19 -39.65
N ASP A 40 -16.62 -1.34 -40.15
CA ASP A 40 -17.50 -2.46 -40.46
C ASP A 40 -18.05 -3.10 -39.18
N ALA A 41 -17.22 -3.31 -38.16
CA ALA A 41 -17.66 -3.80 -36.84
C ALA A 41 -18.65 -2.84 -36.16
N ARG A 42 -18.49 -1.52 -36.31
CA ARG A 42 -19.43 -0.52 -35.78
C ARG A 42 -20.77 -0.53 -36.54
N ARG A 43 -20.75 -0.83 -37.83
CA ARG A 43 -21.97 -0.95 -38.66
C ARG A 43 -22.76 -2.21 -38.31
N GLU A 44 -22.08 -3.31 -38.04
CA GLU A 44 -22.70 -4.55 -37.54
C GLU A 44 -23.28 -4.39 -36.13
N MET A 45 -22.60 -3.66 -35.22
CA MET A 45 -23.14 -3.35 -33.89
C MET A 45 -24.45 -2.55 -33.93
N LEU A 46 -24.61 -1.65 -34.92
CA LEU A 46 -25.81 -0.83 -35.06
C LEU A 46 -26.98 -1.58 -35.74
N ALA A 47 -26.71 -2.73 -36.37
CA ALA A 47 -27.69 -3.51 -37.11
C ALA A 47 -28.36 -4.62 -36.25
N ASN A 48 -27.89 -4.85 -35.02
CA ASN A 48 -28.43 -5.90 -34.16
C ASN A 48 -29.18 -5.32 -32.94
N PRO A 49 -30.54 -5.36 -32.90
CA PRO A 49 -31.34 -4.85 -31.79
C PRO A 49 -31.20 -5.66 -30.49
N ASP A 50 -30.64 -6.87 -30.54
CA ASP A 50 -30.42 -7.74 -29.36
C ASP A 50 -29.07 -7.51 -28.66
N SER A 51 -28.22 -6.62 -29.18
CA SER A 51 -26.93 -6.27 -28.57
C SER A 51 -27.04 -5.47 -27.26
N GLN A 52 -28.27 -5.14 -26.80
CA GLN A 52 -28.53 -4.43 -25.54
C GLN A 52 -28.65 -5.31 -24.29
N ARG A 53 -28.47 -6.63 -24.39
CA ARG A 53 -28.41 -7.52 -23.20
C ARG A 53 -26.98 -7.96 -22.88
N MET A 54 -26.09 -6.99 -22.72
CA MET A 54 -24.87 -7.21 -21.92
C MET A 54 -25.23 -7.00 -20.45
N PRO A 55 -24.95 -7.95 -19.54
CA PRO A 55 -25.12 -7.72 -18.11
C PRO A 55 -24.21 -6.56 -17.72
N ARG A 56 -24.83 -5.42 -17.36
CA ARG A 56 -24.16 -4.30 -16.70
C ARG A 56 -23.40 -4.88 -15.50
N ALA A 57 -22.08 -4.92 -15.58
CA ALA A 57 -21.20 -5.10 -14.44
C ALA A 57 -21.38 -3.87 -13.53
N GLY A 58 -22.46 -3.89 -12.75
CA GLY A 58 -22.92 -2.80 -11.89
C GLY A 58 -22.32 -2.87 -10.49
N GLY A 59 -21.01 -3.04 -10.39
CA GLY A 59 -20.25 -2.73 -9.19
C GLY A 59 -19.39 -1.52 -9.50
N THR A 60 -19.64 -0.36 -8.88
CA THR A 60 -18.65 0.70 -8.95
C THR A 60 -17.37 0.15 -8.32
N GLY A 61 -16.19 0.37 -8.91
CA GLY A 61 -14.94 -0.23 -8.40
C GLY A 61 -14.62 0.10 -6.92
N VAL A 62 -15.34 1.06 -6.34
CA VAL A 62 -15.34 1.39 -4.91
C VAL A 62 -16.07 0.32 -4.08
N ASP A 63 -17.23 -0.16 -4.51
CA ASP A 63 -18.02 -1.19 -3.81
C ASP A 63 -17.29 -2.53 -3.78
N ASP A 64 -16.66 -2.90 -4.90
CA ASP A 64 -15.87 -4.13 -5.00
C ASP A 64 -14.64 -4.08 -4.10
N ARG A 65 -13.99 -2.91 -4.02
CA ARG A 65 -12.87 -2.67 -3.11
C ARG A 65 -13.28 -2.80 -1.65
N LEU A 66 -14.38 -2.16 -1.25
CA LEU A 66 -14.90 -2.21 0.12
C LEU A 66 -15.28 -3.64 0.52
N ARG A 67 -15.93 -4.39 -0.38
CA ARG A 67 -16.26 -5.81 -0.16
C ARG A 67 -15.00 -6.66 -0.02
N ALA A 68 -14.00 -6.45 -0.87
CA ALA A 68 -12.73 -7.17 -0.80
C ALA A 68 -11.99 -6.87 0.52
N GLU A 69 -11.97 -5.61 0.95
CA GLU A 69 -11.34 -5.18 2.20
C GLU A 69 -12.03 -5.81 3.43
N ASN A 70 -13.36 -5.80 3.46
CA ASN A 70 -14.11 -6.44 4.55
C ASN A 70 -13.84 -7.95 4.63
N ARG A 71 -13.78 -8.66 3.50
CA ARG A 71 -13.41 -10.09 3.47
C ARG A 71 -11.99 -10.33 3.99
N LEU A 72 -11.04 -9.48 3.64
CA LEU A 72 -9.67 -9.55 4.13
C LEU A 72 -9.60 -9.32 5.65
N ARG A 73 -10.33 -8.34 6.17
CA ARG A 73 -10.40 -8.06 7.62
C ARG A 73 -10.98 -9.23 8.40
N THR A 74 -12.11 -9.78 7.95
CA THR A 74 -12.76 -10.93 8.61
C THR A 74 -11.89 -12.18 8.58
N SER A 75 -11.28 -12.50 7.44
CA SER A 75 -10.39 -13.67 7.32
C SER A 75 -9.13 -13.54 8.18
N LEU A 76 -8.57 -12.33 8.27
CA LEU A 76 -7.44 -12.05 9.16
C LEU A 76 -7.82 -12.20 10.62
N ALA A 77 -8.94 -11.63 11.06
CA ALA A 77 -9.40 -11.74 12.45
C ALA A 77 -9.59 -13.20 12.87
N GLN A 78 -10.21 -14.02 12.01
CA GLN A 78 -10.36 -15.45 12.26
C GLN A 78 -9.02 -16.20 12.28
N ALA A 79 -8.09 -15.87 11.38
CA ALA A 79 -6.77 -16.47 11.36
C ALA A 79 -5.97 -16.14 12.63
N VAL A 80 -6.05 -14.89 13.10
CA VAL A 80 -5.42 -14.43 14.34
C VAL A 80 -6.00 -15.16 15.54
N ARG A 81 -7.33 -15.18 15.68
CA ARG A 81 -7.99 -15.89 16.79
C ARG A 81 -7.57 -17.36 16.88
N ARG A 82 -7.59 -18.09 15.76
CA ARG A 82 -7.20 -19.51 15.70
C ARG A 82 -5.72 -19.73 16.01
N ARG A 83 -4.81 -18.93 15.44
CA ARG A 83 -3.36 -19.12 15.61
C ARG A 83 -2.85 -18.72 17.00
N LEU A 84 -3.54 -17.81 17.66
CA LEU A 84 -3.16 -17.31 18.99
C LEU A 84 -3.99 -17.94 20.11
N ASN A 85 -4.96 -18.81 19.78
CA ASN A 85 -5.92 -19.39 20.72
C ASN A 85 -6.57 -18.31 21.61
N LEU A 86 -7.04 -17.22 21.00
CA LEU A 86 -7.62 -16.10 21.74
C LEU A 86 -9.00 -16.48 22.28
N THR A 87 -9.28 -16.07 23.52
CA THR A 87 -10.63 -16.07 24.06
C THR A 87 -11.51 -15.03 23.34
N ASP A 88 -12.83 -15.11 23.51
CA ASP A 88 -13.75 -14.10 22.96
C ASP A 88 -13.44 -12.70 23.49
N GLU A 89 -13.14 -12.61 24.79
CA GLU A 89 -12.75 -11.36 25.43
C GLU A 89 -11.44 -10.80 24.86
N GLN A 90 -10.40 -11.63 24.73
CA GLN A 90 -9.13 -11.22 24.13
C GLN A 90 -9.32 -10.79 22.67
N THR A 91 -10.23 -11.46 21.94
CA THR A 91 -10.55 -11.11 20.55
C THR A 91 -11.22 -9.73 20.48
N ALA A 92 -12.19 -9.45 21.35
CA ALA A 92 -12.86 -8.16 21.41
C ALA A 92 -11.88 -7.02 21.73
N ARG A 93 -11.03 -7.21 22.75
CA ARG A 93 -9.97 -6.24 23.11
C ARG A 93 -8.97 -6.03 21.97
N LEU A 94 -8.57 -7.09 21.28
CA LEU A 94 -7.64 -6.98 20.15
C LEU A 94 -8.22 -6.17 19.00
N VAL A 95 -9.51 -6.32 18.69
CA VAL A 95 -10.18 -5.52 17.65
C VAL A 95 -10.19 -4.05 18.03
N ASP A 96 -10.51 -3.72 19.28
CA ASP A 96 -10.56 -2.35 19.75
C ASP A 96 -9.18 -1.67 19.73
N VAL A 97 -8.18 -2.32 20.32
CA VAL A 97 -6.78 -1.85 20.30
C VAL A 97 -6.30 -1.67 18.86
N ASN A 98 -6.51 -2.66 17.99
CA ASN A 98 -6.06 -2.56 16.61
C ASN A 98 -6.76 -1.43 15.84
N ARG A 99 -8.05 -1.19 16.06
CA ARG A 99 -8.78 -0.06 15.46
C ARG A 99 -8.13 1.27 15.84
N ARG A 100 -7.99 1.53 17.15
CA ARG A 100 -7.39 2.75 17.68
C ARG A 100 -6.00 3.01 17.10
N PHE A 101 -5.11 2.02 17.20
CA PHE A 101 -3.74 2.18 16.72
C PHE A 101 -3.64 2.21 15.18
N SER A 102 -4.60 1.65 14.44
CA SER A 102 -4.63 1.75 12.97
C SER A 102 -4.88 3.18 12.49
N GLU A 103 -5.76 3.91 13.17
CA GLU A 103 -6.03 5.33 12.88
C GLU A 103 -4.79 6.18 13.14
N GLU A 104 -4.14 5.99 14.29
CA GLU A 104 -2.90 6.68 14.65
C GLU A 104 -1.75 6.37 13.66
N ARG A 105 -1.55 5.09 13.31
CA ARG A 105 -0.55 4.67 12.31
C ARG A 105 -0.80 5.31 10.95
N THR A 106 -2.05 5.41 10.55
CA THR A 106 -2.44 6.00 9.27
C THR A 106 -2.09 7.48 9.24
N THR A 107 -2.37 8.21 10.32
CA THR A 107 -2.01 9.63 10.45
C THR A 107 -0.51 9.84 10.35
N VAL A 108 0.29 9.09 11.13
CA VAL A 108 1.76 9.17 11.10
C VAL A 108 2.31 8.83 9.71
N THR A 109 1.74 7.82 9.04
CA THR A 109 2.16 7.42 7.69
C THR A 109 1.84 8.50 6.65
N ARG A 110 0.67 9.13 6.73
CA ARG A 110 0.30 10.24 5.85
C ARG A 110 1.22 11.45 6.04
N GLU A 111 1.56 11.77 7.28
CA GLU A 111 2.51 12.83 7.63
C GLU A 111 3.90 12.54 7.02
N GLU A 112 4.41 11.32 7.19
CA GLU A 112 5.69 10.88 6.61
C GLU A 112 5.69 11.02 5.07
N LEU A 113 4.64 10.53 4.42
CA LEU A 113 4.52 10.59 2.96
C LEU A 113 4.46 12.02 2.43
N ARG A 114 3.81 12.93 3.16
CA ARG A 114 3.79 14.37 2.86
C ARG A 114 5.19 14.95 2.95
N ILE A 115 5.88 14.77 4.08
CA ILE A 115 7.25 15.28 4.30
C ILE A 115 8.21 14.77 3.22
N ARG A 116 8.18 13.46 2.92
CA ARG A 116 9.02 12.87 1.87
C ARG A 116 8.72 13.39 0.47
N ARG A 117 7.47 13.79 0.19
CA ARG A 117 7.10 14.41 -1.09
C ARG A 117 7.64 15.84 -1.16
N ASP A 118 7.48 16.60 -0.09
CA ASP A 118 7.92 17.99 -0.01
C ASP A 118 9.46 18.07 -0.06
N LEU A 119 10.17 17.14 0.60
CA LEU A 119 11.62 17.01 0.54
C LEU A 119 12.11 16.72 -0.89
N ARG A 120 11.47 15.77 -1.59
CA ARG A 120 11.77 15.48 -3.01
C ARG A 120 11.58 16.70 -3.90
N ARG A 121 10.51 17.48 -3.66
CA ARG A 121 10.24 18.72 -4.40
C ARG A 121 11.29 19.79 -4.12
N SER A 122 11.73 19.91 -2.86
CA SER A 122 12.76 20.88 -2.45
C SER A 122 14.09 20.63 -3.15
N ILE A 123 14.51 19.36 -3.24
CA ILE A 123 15.78 18.97 -3.87
C ILE A 123 15.73 19.07 -5.40
N ALA A 124 14.59 18.73 -6.02
CA ALA A 124 14.46 18.74 -7.48
C ALA A 124 14.65 20.12 -8.13
N GLY A 125 14.47 21.22 -7.37
CA GLY A 125 14.63 22.58 -7.87
C GLY A 125 16.08 23.09 -7.89
N GLY A 126 17.05 22.40 -7.27
CA GLY A 126 18.46 22.81 -7.21
C GLY A 126 18.72 24.15 -6.50
N ASP A 127 17.69 24.73 -5.89
CA ASP A 127 17.68 26.10 -5.36
C ASP A 127 18.15 26.12 -3.90
N THR A 128 19.37 26.60 -3.69
CA THR A 128 20.01 26.70 -2.38
C THR A 128 19.30 27.68 -1.44
N ALA A 129 18.45 28.58 -1.95
CA ALA A 129 17.64 29.48 -1.13
C ALA A 129 16.61 28.73 -0.26
N ARG A 130 16.24 27.49 -0.64
CA ARG A 130 15.36 26.61 0.15
C ARG A 130 16.08 25.76 1.19
N SER A 131 17.37 26.02 1.45
CA SER A 131 18.19 25.21 2.38
C SER A 131 17.56 25.14 3.79
N ALA A 132 17.11 26.27 4.34
CA ALA A 132 16.47 26.30 5.67
C ALA A 132 15.17 25.49 5.73
N ALA A 133 14.30 25.60 4.71
CA ALA A 133 13.08 24.81 4.62
C ALA A 133 13.37 23.31 4.43
N THR A 134 14.44 22.97 3.72
CA THR A 134 14.91 21.59 3.55
C THR A 134 15.41 21.01 4.88
N ALA A 135 16.18 21.78 5.65
CA ALA A 135 16.60 21.38 6.99
C ALA A 135 15.40 21.09 7.90
N GLN A 136 14.40 21.98 7.91
CA GLN A 136 13.17 21.76 8.68
C GLN A 136 12.44 20.47 8.27
N LEU A 137 12.35 20.16 6.96
CA LEU A 137 11.73 18.92 6.49
C LEU A 137 12.50 17.66 6.94
N LEU A 138 13.83 17.74 7.10
CA LEU A 138 14.64 16.65 7.64
C LEU A 138 14.38 16.47 9.14
N ASP A 139 14.27 17.56 9.90
CA ASP A 139 13.92 17.51 11.31
C ASP A 139 12.52 16.96 11.54
N ASP A 140 11.55 17.40 10.73
CA ASP A 140 10.18 16.87 10.73
C ASP A 140 10.15 15.37 10.44
N LEU A 141 11.00 14.90 9.51
CA LEU A 141 11.12 13.48 9.20
C LEU A 141 11.62 12.69 10.43
N LEU A 142 12.63 13.18 11.13
CA LEU A 142 13.14 12.58 12.37
C LEU A 142 12.08 12.57 13.47
N ALA A 143 11.34 13.67 13.63
CA ALA A 143 10.23 13.76 14.58
C ALA A 143 9.15 12.71 14.29
N VAL A 144 8.79 12.51 13.02
CA VAL A 144 7.83 11.47 12.61
C VAL A 144 8.34 10.06 12.87
N GLN A 145 9.64 9.79 12.71
CA GLN A 145 10.19 8.48 13.09
C GLN A 145 10.10 8.23 14.60
N ARG A 146 10.34 9.26 15.44
CA ARG A 146 10.15 9.15 16.89
C ARG A 146 8.70 8.86 17.24
N LYS A 147 7.74 9.60 16.66
CA LYS A 147 6.30 9.36 16.83
C LYS A 147 5.92 7.91 16.48
N ARG A 148 6.52 7.34 15.42
CA ARG A 148 6.28 5.93 15.03
C ARG A 148 6.78 4.94 16.09
N LEU A 149 7.97 5.17 16.65
CA LEU A 149 8.52 4.31 17.71
C LEU A 149 7.68 4.40 18.98
N ASP A 150 7.30 5.60 19.40
CA ASP A 150 6.44 5.81 20.57
C ASP A 150 5.08 5.13 20.38
N LEU A 151 4.51 5.24 19.18
CA LEU A 151 3.25 4.59 18.83
C LEU A 151 3.37 3.06 18.93
N GLN A 152 4.47 2.50 18.44
CA GLN A 152 4.73 1.06 18.55
C GLN A 152 4.88 0.63 20.01
N GLN A 153 5.58 1.40 20.85
CA GLN A 153 5.71 1.10 22.28
C GLN A 153 4.35 1.12 22.99
N LYS A 154 3.53 2.14 22.73
CA LYS A 154 2.16 2.26 23.28
C LYS A 154 1.28 1.09 22.86
N GLU A 155 1.36 0.68 21.60
CA GLU A 155 0.63 -0.50 21.11
C GLU A 155 1.09 -1.78 21.83
N GLN A 156 2.40 -1.99 21.99
CA GLN A 156 2.91 -3.15 22.72
C GLN A 156 2.48 -3.15 24.19
N ALA A 157 2.46 -1.99 24.83
CA ALA A 157 1.96 -1.84 26.20
C ALA A 157 0.47 -2.23 26.28
N ALA A 158 -0.37 -1.68 25.41
CA ALA A 158 -1.81 -2.00 25.37
C ALA A 158 -2.08 -3.48 25.08
N LEU A 159 -1.34 -4.09 24.14
CA LEU A 159 -1.45 -5.53 23.86
C LEU A 159 -1.01 -6.39 25.05
N SER A 160 -0.06 -5.92 25.86
CA SER A 160 0.45 -6.67 27.01
C SER A 160 -0.54 -6.80 28.16
N GLU A 161 -1.55 -5.93 28.22
CA GLU A 161 -2.60 -5.96 29.24
C GLU A 161 -3.48 -7.22 29.16
N PHE A 162 -3.56 -7.87 27.99
CA PHE A 162 -4.45 -9.03 27.79
C PHE A 162 -3.86 -10.16 26.94
N LEU A 163 -2.72 -9.96 26.27
CA LEU A 163 -2.01 -11.01 25.54
C LEU A 163 -0.75 -11.44 26.26
N THR A 164 -0.54 -12.75 26.34
CA THR A 164 0.73 -13.32 26.82
C THR A 164 1.91 -12.92 25.90
N PRO A 165 3.15 -12.92 26.40
CA PRO A 165 4.33 -12.61 25.60
C PRO A 165 4.43 -13.46 24.32
N GLU A 166 4.10 -14.74 24.42
CA GLU A 166 4.12 -15.66 23.27
C GLU A 166 3.03 -15.33 22.24
N GLN A 167 1.81 -15.03 22.69
CA GLN A 167 0.73 -14.58 21.80
C GLN A 167 1.10 -13.28 21.07
N ARG A 168 1.74 -12.33 21.75
CA ARG A 168 2.23 -11.08 21.12
C ARG A 168 3.32 -11.34 20.09
N ALA A 169 4.30 -12.19 20.40
CA ALA A 169 5.35 -12.53 19.45
C ALA A 169 4.78 -13.18 18.17
N ARG A 170 3.83 -14.10 18.31
CA ARG A 170 3.11 -14.72 17.18
C ARG A 170 2.29 -13.70 16.40
N TYR A 171 1.60 -12.79 17.09
CA TYR A 171 0.85 -11.69 16.48
C TYR A 171 1.76 -10.83 15.59
N ILE A 172 2.88 -10.36 16.13
CA ILE A 172 3.87 -9.53 15.40
C ILE A 172 4.36 -10.25 14.16
N GLY A 173 4.75 -11.53 14.30
CA GLY A 173 5.20 -12.34 13.17
C GLY A 173 4.14 -12.48 12.07
N MET A 174 2.87 -12.67 12.44
CA MET A 174 1.76 -12.72 11.49
C MET A 174 1.53 -11.40 10.77
N MET A 175 1.52 -10.28 11.50
CA MET A 175 1.33 -8.95 10.90
C MET A 175 2.47 -8.61 9.93
N GLU A 176 3.69 -8.97 10.27
CA GLU A 176 4.85 -8.76 9.41
C GLU A 176 4.79 -9.63 8.14
N GLN A 177 4.35 -10.88 8.24
CA GLN A 177 4.08 -11.72 7.07
C GLN A 177 2.99 -11.14 6.17
N LEU A 178 1.93 -10.58 6.75
CA LEU A 178 0.85 -9.92 6.00
C LEU A 178 1.37 -8.69 5.27
N ARG A 179 2.14 -7.85 5.96
CA ARG A 179 2.75 -6.65 5.40
C ARG A 179 3.60 -6.97 4.17
N ARG A 180 4.52 -7.93 4.29
CA ARG A 180 5.38 -8.37 3.18
C ARG A 180 4.57 -8.87 1.96
N ARG A 181 3.45 -9.54 2.21
CA ARG A 181 2.54 -10.00 1.13
C ARG A 181 1.80 -8.85 0.44
N ILE A 182 1.48 -7.78 1.16
CA ILE A 182 0.85 -6.58 0.58
C ILE A 182 1.88 -5.80 -0.24
N GLU A 183 3.09 -5.63 0.29
CA GLU A 183 4.20 -4.96 -0.40
C GLU A 183 4.55 -5.66 -1.72
N SER A 184 4.73 -6.99 -1.71
CA SER A 184 5.05 -7.76 -2.92
C SER A 184 4.00 -7.66 -4.03
N ARG A 185 2.71 -7.59 -3.66
CA ARG A 185 1.61 -7.37 -4.62
C ARG A 185 1.63 -5.97 -5.20
N THR A 186 1.97 -4.98 -4.38
CA THR A 186 2.00 -3.57 -4.80
C THR A 186 3.16 -3.32 -5.76
N ASP A 187 4.32 -3.91 -5.50
CA ASP A 187 5.49 -3.80 -6.39
C ASP A 187 5.27 -4.51 -7.72
N SER A 188 4.62 -5.68 -7.70
CA SER A 188 4.21 -6.41 -8.91
C SER A 188 3.20 -5.65 -9.77
N ALA A 189 2.37 -4.80 -9.16
CA ALA A 189 1.45 -3.92 -9.87
C ALA A 189 2.17 -2.73 -10.52
N ARG A 190 3.15 -2.13 -9.81
CA ARG A 190 3.96 -1.01 -10.34
C ARG A 190 4.92 -1.44 -11.45
N GLY A 191 5.51 -2.63 -11.35
CA GLY A 191 6.41 -3.17 -12.37
C GLY A 191 5.73 -3.49 -13.71
N ARG A 192 4.43 -3.80 -13.70
CA ARG A 192 3.66 -4.07 -14.93
C ARG A 192 3.20 -2.81 -15.66
N GLY A 193 3.04 -1.68 -14.97
CA GLY A 193 2.67 -0.40 -15.59
C GLY A 193 3.82 0.33 -16.29
N ARG A 194 5.08 0.01 -15.97
CA ARG A 194 6.28 0.66 -16.55
C ARG A 194 6.78 0.04 -17.86
N ARG A 195 6.08 -0.95 -18.43
CA ARG A 195 6.52 -1.70 -19.62
C ARG A 195 5.70 -1.37 -20.89
N LEU A 196 4.83 -0.36 -20.85
CA LEU A 196 3.92 -0.01 -21.95
C LEU A 196 3.93 1.47 -22.35
N GLU A 197 4.98 2.21 -22.02
CA GLU A 197 5.29 3.52 -22.62
C GLU A 197 6.64 3.45 -23.32
#